data_AF-A0A8B7UWX7-F1
#
_entry.id   AF-A0A8B7UWX7-F1
#
_cell.length_a   1.000
_cell.length_b   1.000
_cell.length_c   1.000
_cell.angle_alpha   90.00
_cell.angle_beta   90.00
_cell.angle_gamma   90.00
#
_symmetry.space_group_name_H-M   'P 1'
#
loop_
_entity.id
_entity.type
_entity.pdbx_description
1 polymer ?
#
loop_
_entity_poly.entity_id
_entity_poly.type
_entity_poly.pdbx_seq_one_letter_code
_entity_poly.pdbx_strand_id
1 'polypeptide(L)'
;MVAPPDSDLEPERSMDVILVGSTELLPSPPTPPGRDLIAYEVTVKQRNIEDICLCCGSFQVQTQHPLFDGGMCAPCKDKFLESLFLYDDDGYQCYCSICGLGDTLLICESPDCTRCYCFECVDILVGPGTSERVQGMSCWVCFLCLPFSRSGLLQRRRKWRDRLKAFHDREAESPLEMYKTVPVWKREPMRVLSLFGDIKKELTSLGFLENGSGSDGKLKHLDDVTNIVRRDVEEWGPFDLLYGSTHPLGHTCDRSPGWYMFQFHRLLQYARPRLGSQQPFFWMFVDNLLLTQDDQATATRFFEMEPVTLQDVRGRVLHNAVRVWSNIPAVKSKHEALDPEEELSLLSQATQKAKLATQRPATLVKNCFLPLREYFKYFSQNSVPLYK
;
A
#
# COMPACT_ATOMS: atom_id res chain seq x y z
N MET A 1 -31.10 -39.44 72.88
CA MET A 1 -29.77 -39.05 73.38
C MET A 1 -29.21 -38.02 72.41
N VAL A 2 -28.94 -36.83 72.95
CA VAL A 2 -28.54 -35.61 72.23
C VAL A 2 -27.02 -35.62 72.06
N ALA A 3 -26.55 -35.22 70.88
CA ALA A 3 -25.19 -34.77 70.61
C ALA A 3 -25.21 -33.81 69.39
N PRO A 4 -24.28 -32.85 69.32
CA PRO A 4 -24.56 -31.43 69.02
C PRO A 4 -23.90 -30.95 67.69
N PRO A 5 -23.91 -29.64 67.36
CA PRO A 5 -23.97 -29.13 65.98
C PRO A 5 -22.64 -28.65 65.38
N ASP A 6 -22.77 -28.32 64.09
CA ASP A 6 -21.85 -27.66 63.15
C ASP A 6 -20.89 -26.61 63.72
N SER A 7 -19.67 -26.62 63.17
CA SER A 7 -18.82 -25.43 63.10
C SER A 7 -18.17 -25.31 61.73
N ASP A 8 -18.33 -24.12 61.16
CA ASP A 8 -17.92 -23.62 59.86
C ASP A 8 -16.47 -23.93 59.45
N LEU A 9 -16.30 -24.27 58.17
CA LEU A 9 -15.03 -24.15 57.45
C LEU A 9 -15.27 -23.30 56.19
N GLU A 10 -14.77 -22.06 56.26
CA GLU A 10 -14.60 -21.12 55.16
C GLU A 10 -13.96 -21.80 53.93
N PRO A 11 -14.55 -21.72 52.73
CA PRO A 11 -13.87 -22.15 51.52
C PRO A 11 -12.93 -21.04 51.03
N GLU A 12 -11.68 -21.44 50.80
CA GLU A 12 -10.62 -20.63 50.20
C GLU A 12 -11.11 -19.95 48.91
N ARG A 13 -10.81 -18.65 48.85
CA ARG A 13 -11.10 -17.72 47.77
C ARG A 13 -10.37 -18.17 46.50
N SER A 14 -11.05 -18.95 45.65
CA SER A 14 -10.63 -19.24 44.28
C SER A 14 -10.44 -17.91 43.54
N MET A 15 -9.19 -17.59 43.19
CA MET A 15 -8.86 -16.47 42.33
C MET A 15 -9.34 -16.80 40.91
N ASP A 16 -10.49 -16.24 40.53
CA ASP A 16 -10.89 -16.14 39.13
C ASP A 16 -9.84 -15.33 38.36
N VAL A 17 -9.14 -16.01 37.45
CA VAL A 17 -8.30 -15.35 36.45
C VAL A 17 -9.24 -14.71 35.43
N ILE A 18 -9.50 -13.42 35.61
CA ILE A 18 -10.24 -12.62 34.64
C ILE A 18 -9.30 -12.37 33.45
N LEU A 19 -9.51 -13.13 32.37
CA LEU A 19 -8.97 -12.83 31.04
C LEU A 19 -9.76 -11.64 30.47
N VAL A 20 -9.31 -10.42 30.79
CA VAL A 20 -9.69 -9.19 30.08
C VAL A 20 -8.61 -8.94 29.03
N GLY A 21 -8.87 -8.69 27.76
CA GLY A 21 -10.12 -8.48 27.06
C GLY A 21 -9.70 -8.10 25.64
N SER A 22 -10.29 -8.80 24.69
CA SER A 22 -10.12 -8.66 23.26
C SER A 22 -10.11 -7.20 22.81
N THR A 23 -9.20 -6.87 21.90
CA THR A 23 -9.30 -5.65 21.08
C THR A 23 -10.70 -5.63 20.48
N GLU A 24 -11.53 -4.68 20.92
CA GLU A 24 -12.84 -4.44 20.32
C GLU A 24 -12.61 -4.12 18.83
N LEU A 25 -12.88 -5.11 17.98
CA LEU A 25 -13.12 -4.89 16.57
C LEU A 25 -14.29 -3.92 16.51
N LEU A 26 -14.02 -2.70 16.05
CA LEU A 26 -15.07 -1.72 15.74
C LEU A 26 -16.12 -2.43 14.87
N PRO A 27 -17.41 -2.33 15.21
CA PRO A 27 -18.45 -2.92 14.39
C PRO A 27 -18.33 -2.39 12.96
N SER A 28 -18.27 -3.30 11.99
CA SER A 28 -18.45 -2.97 10.57
C SER A 28 -19.72 -2.13 10.44
N PRO A 29 -19.70 -1.00 9.69
CA PRO A 29 -20.92 -0.21 9.50
C PRO A 29 -22.03 -1.09 8.94
N PRO A 30 -23.29 -0.93 9.41
CA PRO A 30 -24.40 -1.73 8.93
C PRO A 30 -24.50 -1.64 7.41
N THR A 31 -24.79 -2.77 6.77
CA THR A 31 -25.02 -2.87 5.32
C THR A 31 -25.96 -1.75 4.89
N PRO A 32 -25.57 -0.89 3.92
CA PRO A 32 -26.46 0.14 3.43
C PRO A 32 -27.74 -0.52 2.91
N PRO A 33 -28.94 -0.07 3.34
CA PRO A 33 -30.19 -0.64 2.86
C PRO A 33 -30.25 -0.48 1.34
N GLY A 34 -30.17 -1.59 0.58
CA GLY A 34 -30.35 -1.60 -0.87
C GLY A 34 -29.32 -2.37 -1.71
N ARG A 35 -28.21 -2.89 -1.17
CA ARG A 35 -27.25 -3.69 -1.97
C ARG A 35 -27.87 -5.01 -2.47
N ASP A 36 -28.60 -5.69 -1.61
CA ASP A 36 -29.35 -6.92 -1.88
C ASP A 36 -30.39 -6.76 -2.99
N LEU A 37 -30.89 -5.53 -3.19
CA LEU A 37 -31.86 -5.21 -4.23
C LEU A 37 -31.24 -5.01 -5.61
N ILE A 38 -29.92 -4.87 -5.74
CA ILE A 38 -29.26 -4.63 -7.04
C ILE A 38 -29.68 -5.69 -8.06
N ALA A 39 -29.61 -6.96 -7.67
CA ALA A 39 -29.93 -8.06 -8.57
C ALA A 39 -31.39 -8.01 -9.03
N TYR A 40 -32.32 -7.70 -8.12
CA TYR A 40 -33.74 -7.54 -8.43
C TYR A 40 -34.01 -6.34 -9.34
N GLU A 41 -33.41 -5.18 -9.07
CA GLU A 41 -33.57 -3.97 -9.88
C GLU A 41 -33.08 -4.18 -11.32
N VAL A 42 -31.96 -4.88 -11.51
CA VAL A 42 -31.41 -5.14 -12.84
C VAL A 42 -32.19 -6.23 -13.57
N THR A 43 -32.50 -7.35 -12.92
CA THR A 43 -33.08 -8.53 -13.59
C THR A 43 -34.59 -8.48 -13.71
N VAL A 44 -35.29 -7.99 -12.69
CA VAL A 44 -36.77 -7.96 -12.65
C VAL A 44 -37.29 -6.62 -13.15
N LYS A 45 -36.76 -5.51 -12.63
CA LYS A 45 -37.18 -4.16 -13.05
C LYS A 45 -36.47 -3.66 -14.31
N GLN A 46 -35.52 -4.41 -14.86
CA GLN A 46 -34.79 -4.08 -16.10
C GLN A 46 -34.10 -2.71 -16.03
N ARG A 47 -33.68 -2.29 -14.83
CA ARG A 47 -32.91 -1.06 -14.64
C ARG A 47 -31.50 -1.27 -15.20
N ASN A 48 -30.95 -0.24 -15.84
CA ASN A 48 -29.56 -0.28 -16.26
C ASN A 48 -28.63 -0.29 -15.04
N ILE A 49 -27.68 -1.23 -15.01
CA ILE A 49 -26.73 -1.37 -13.90
C ILE A 49 -25.84 -0.13 -13.72
N GLU A 50 -25.63 0.65 -14.80
CA GLU A 50 -24.88 1.91 -14.76
C GLU A 50 -25.58 3.00 -13.94
N ASP A 51 -26.89 2.87 -13.70
CA ASP A 51 -27.71 3.81 -12.91
C ASP A 51 -27.82 3.39 -11.42
N ILE A 52 -27.02 2.39 -11.01
CA ILE A 52 -26.99 1.86 -9.64
C ILE A 52 -25.54 1.83 -9.15
N CYS A 53 -25.29 2.32 -7.94
CA CYS A 53 -24.00 2.21 -7.29
C CYS A 53 -23.68 0.74 -6.97
N LEU A 54 -22.65 0.16 -7.62
CA LEU A 54 -22.23 -1.22 -7.35
C LEU A 54 -21.76 -1.44 -5.90
N CYS A 55 -21.28 -0.36 -5.27
CA CYS A 55 -20.68 -0.42 -3.95
C CYS A 55 -21.71 -0.41 -2.82
N CYS A 56 -22.87 0.21 -2.99
CA CYS A 56 -23.86 0.37 -1.91
C CYS A 56 -25.33 0.25 -2.33
N GLY A 57 -25.63 0.07 -3.63
CA GLY A 57 -27.01 -0.05 -4.14
C GLY A 57 -27.75 1.29 -4.34
N SER A 58 -27.14 2.43 -4.00
CA SER A 58 -27.76 3.75 -4.21
C SER A 58 -28.01 4.06 -5.68
N PHE A 59 -29.15 4.68 -5.99
CA PHE A 59 -29.46 5.21 -7.33
C PHE A 59 -28.88 6.60 -7.60
N GLN A 60 -28.27 7.25 -6.60
CA GLN A 60 -27.63 8.56 -6.76
C GLN A 60 -26.20 8.41 -7.30
N VAL A 61 -26.10 7.95 -8.55
CA VAL A 61 -24.81 7.75 -9.23
C VAL A 61 -24.20 9.09 -9.64
N GLN A 62 -22.93 9.29 -9.30
CA GLN A 62 -22.14 10.46 -9.72
C GLN A 62 -21.23 10.12 -10.90
N THR A 63 -20.71 8.90 -10.93
CA THR A 63 -19.73 8.46 -11.92
C THR A 63 -19.84 6.95 -12.15
N GLN A 64 -19.15 6.45 -13.16
CA GLN A 64 -19.09 5.03 -13.47
C GLN A 64 -17.99 4.35 -12.63
N HIS A 65 -18.27 3.15 -12.13
CA HIS A 65 -17.28 2.33 -11.45
C HIS A 65 -16.11 2.02 -12.42
N PRO A 66 -14.84 2.24 -12.05
CA PRO A 66 -13.72 2.19 -13.01
C PRO A 66 -13.40 0.78 -13.53
N LEU A 67 -13.61 -0.25 -12.71
CA LEU A 67 -13.24 -1.64 -13.03
C LEU A 67 -14.34 -2.48 -13.69
N PHE A 68 -15.60 -2.28 -13.30
CA PHE A 68 -16.75 -3.09 -13.69
C PHE A 68 -17.92 -2.21 -14.19
N ASP A 69 -18.79 -2.76 -15.02
CA ASP A 69 -19.99 -2.07 -15.52
C ASP A 69 -20.97 -1.85 -14.38
N GLY A 70 -21.30 -0.57 -14.16
CA GLY A 70 -22.13 -0.10 -13.06
C GLY A 70 -21.70 1.27 -12.55
N GLY A 71 -22.59 1.91 -11.80
CA GLY A 71 -22.41 3.25 -11.25
C GLY A 71 -21.63 3.26 -9.92
N MET A 72 -21.31 4.47 -9.46
CA MET A 72 -20.69 4.77 -8.18
C MET A 72 -21.23 6.11 -7.67
N CYS A 73 -21.79 6.13 -6.45
CA CYS A 73 -22.23 7.35 -5.78
C CYS A 73 -21.04 8.09 -5.14
N ALA A 74 -21.22 9.36 -4.75
CA ALA A 74 -20.14 10.20 -4.23
C ALA A 74 -19.41 9.59 -3.01
N PRO A 75 -20.07 9.11 -1.93
CA PRO A 75 -19.35 8.53 -0.78
C PRO A 75 -18.55 7.27 -1.14
N CYS A 76 -19.08 6.43 -2.03
CA CYS A 76 -18.36 5.23 -2.48
C CYS A 76 -17.20 5.56 -3.41
N LYS A 77 -17.30 6.65 -4.17
CA LYS A 77 -16.21 7.17 -4.99
C LYS A 77 -15.04 7.62 -4.13
N ASP A 78 -15.32 8.44 -3.12
CA ASP A 78 -14.29 8.98 -2.22
C ASP A 78 -13.58 7.83 -1.48
N LYS A 79 -14.36 6.90 -0.93
CA LYS A 79 -13.83 5.68 -0.31
C LYS A 79 -13.00 4.81 -1.26
N PHE A 80 -13.42 4.68 -2.52
CA PHE A 80 -12.68 3.91 -3.52
C PHE A 80 -11.34 4.58 -3.85
N LEU A 81 -11.29 5.90 -3.94
CA LEU A 81 -10.05 6.65 -4.17
C LEU A 81 -9.06 6.48 -3.02
N GLU A 82 -9.54 6.55 -1.77
CA GLU A 82 -8.72 6.37 -0.57
C GLU A 82 -8.14 4.95 -0.46
N SER A 83 -8.88 3.94 -0.93
CA SER A 83 -8.52 2.52 -0.78
C SER A 83 -7.71 1.91 -1.93
N LEU A 84 -7.67 2.55 -3.10
CA LEU A 84 -7.18 1.95 -4.35
C LEU A 84 -5.76 1.35 -4.28
N PHE A 85 -4.86 1.98 -3.53
CA PHE A 85 -3.45 1.58 -3.39
C PHE A 85 -3.06 1.28 -1.94
N LEU A 86 -4.03 0.96 -1.08
CA LEU A 86 -3.75 0.47 0.27
C LEU A 86 -3.48 -1.03 0.23
N TYR A 87 -2.37 -1.42 0.85
CA TYR A 87 -1.88 -2.81 0.89
C TYR A 87 -1.58 -3.22 2.33
N ASP A 88 -1.94 -4.47 2.64
CA ASP A 88 -1.63 -5.12 3.90
C ASP A 88 -0.20 -5.67 3.89
N ASP A 89 0.28 -6.06 5.06
CA ASP A 89 1.63 -6.60 5.26
C ASP A 89 1.87 -7.94 4.53
N ASP A 90 0.79 -8.64 4.17
CA ASP A 90 0.82 -9.85 3.35
C ASP A 90 1.06 -9.57 1.85
N GLY A 91 1.05 -8.29 1.47
CA GLY A 91 1.31 -7.81 0.12
C GLY A 91 0.09 -7.76 -0.80
N TYR A 92 -1.12 -8.00 -0.30
CA TYR A 92 -2.38 -7.87 -1.03
C TYR A 92 -3.08 -6.55 -0.71
N GLN A 93 -4.09 -6.18 -1.50
CA GLN A 93 -4.90 -4.99 -1.24
C GLN A 93 -5.76 -5.16 0.01
N CYS A 94 -5.76 -4.15 0.88
CA CYS A 94 -6.54 -4.15 2.14
C CYS A 94 -8.06 -4.18 1.94
N TYR A 95 -8.52 -3.79 0.75
CA TYR A 95 -9.93 -3.54 0.49
C TYR A 95 -10.42 -4.26 -0.76
N CYS A 96 -11.70 -4.59 -0.74
CA CYS A 96 -12.41 -5.16 -1.87
C CYS A 96 -12.27 -4.27 -3.12
N SER A 97 -11.82 -4.86 -4.23
CA SER A 97 -11.65 -4.19 -5.52
C SER A 97 -12.95 -3.67 -6.15
N ILE A 98 -14.12 -3.95 -5.54
CA ILE A 98 -15.43 -3.43 -5.98
C ILE A 98 -15.87 -2.30 -5.05
N CYS A 99 -16.08 -2.58 -3.76
CA CYS A 99 -16.72 -1.60 -2.87
C CYS A 99 -15.76 -0.79 -1.99
N GLY A 100 -14.46 -1.11 -1.98
CA GLY A 100 -13.50 -0.47 -1.07
C GLY A 100 -13.73 -0.78 0.42
N LEU A 101 -14.45 -1.87 0.75
CA LEU A 101 -14.66 -2.35 2.12
C LEU A 101 -13.67 -3.50 2.45
N GLY A 102 -13.25 -3.58 3.71
CA GLY A 102 -12.16 -4.45 4.18
C GLY A 102 -12.60 -5.49 5.22
N ASP A 103 -13.81 -6.04 5.09
CA ASP A 103 -14.30 -7.13 5.97
C ASP A 103 -13.65 -8.47 5.55
N THR A 104 -14.41 -9.56 5.44
CA THR A 104 -13.88 -10.84 4.95
C THR A 104 -13.60 -10.78 3.44
N LEU A 105 -12.34 -11.02 3.06
CA LEU A 105 -11.87 -10.92 1.67
C LEU A 105 -11.47 -12.27 1.07
N LEU A 106 -11.86 -12.47 -0.18
CA LEU A 106 -11.39 -13.53 -1.07
C LEU A 106 -10.19 -13.02 -1.86
N ILE A 107 -9.04 -13.66 -1.70
CA ILE A 107 -7.77 -13.27 -2.33
C ILE A 107 -7.62 -14.01 -3.66
N CYS A 108 -7.22 -13.29 -4.70
CA CYS A 108 -6.88 -13.89 -6.00
C CYS A 108 -5.56 -14.67 -5.89
N GLU A 109 -5.56 -15.95 -6.31
CA GLU A 109 -4.34 -16.78 -6.28
C GLU A 109 -3.48 -16.69 -7.54
N SER A 110 -3.85 -15.83 -8.49
CA SER A 110 -2.96 -15.53 -9.62
C SER A 110 -1.68 -14.87 -9.07
N PRO A 111 -0.47 -15.42 -9.32
CA PRO A 111 0.77 -14.98 -8.63
C PRO A 111 1.11 -13.50 -8.76
N ASP A 112 0.72 -12.88 -9.88
CA ASP A 112 0.96 -11.46 -10.18
C ASP A 112 -0.23 -10.56 -9.85
N CYS A 113 -1.28 -11.10 -9.24
CA CYS A 113 -2.47 -10.36 -8.85
C CYS A 113 -2.46 -10.10 -7.34
N THR A 114 -2.85 -8.89 -6.97
CA THR A 114 -2.91 -8.44 -5.57
C THR A 114 -4.33 -8.14 -5.11
N ARG A 115 -5.33 -8.55 -5.91
CA ARG A 115 -6.72 -8.14 -5.72
C ARG A 115 -7.51 -9.05 -4.82
N CYS A 116 -8.40 -8.41 -4.08
CA CYS A 116 -9.26 -9.01 -3.08
C CYS A 116 -10.72 -8.61 -3.33
N TYR A 117 -11.66 -9.48 -2.96
CA TYR A 117 -13.10 -9.26 -3.15
C TYR A 117 -13.86 -9.69 -1.91
N CYS A 118 -14.75 -8.84 -1.37
CA CYS A 118 -15.54 -9.25 -0.21
C CYS A 118 -16.65 -10.24 -0.58
N PHE A 119 -17.01 -11.10 0.36
CA PHE A 119 -18.04 -12.14 0.20
C PHE A 119 -19.35 -11.55 -0.30
N GLU A 120 -19.77 -10.45 0.33
CA GLU A 120 -21.01 -9.75 0.01
C GLU A 120 -21.07 -9.29 -1.46
N CYS A 121 -20.00 -8.68 -1.99
CA CYS A 121 -19.96 -8.27 -3.40
C CYS A 121 -20.10 -9.45 -4.34
N VAL A 122 -19.44 -10.56 -4.01
CA VAL A 122 -19.48 -11.77 -4.83
C VAL A 122 -20.88 -12.37 -4.84
N ASP A 123 -21.53 -12.49 -3.68
CA ASP A 123 -22.87 -13.07 -3.60
C ASP A 123 -23.95 -12.18 -4.23
N ILE A 124 -23.86 -10.87 -4.06
CA ILE A 124 -24.85 -9.94 -4.61
C ILE A 124 -24.71 -9.80 -6.13
N LEU A 125 -23.49 -9.66 -6.64
CA LEU A 125 -23.26 -9.31 -8.05
C LEU A 125 -23.04 -10.53 -8.95
N VAL A 126 -22.52 -11.65 -8.41
CA VAL A 126 -22.28 -12.87 -9.19
C VAL A 126 -23.42 -13.87 -8.99
N GLY A 127 -23.84 -14.06 -7.73
CA GLY A 127 -25.01 -14.86 -7.38
C GLY A 127 -24.89 -15.44 -5.96
N PRO A 128 -26.01 -15.67 -5.25
CA PRO A 128 -25.99 -16.17 -3.88
C PRO A 128 -25.20 -17.49 -3.74
N GLY A 129 -24.40 -17.62 -2.68
CA GLY A 129 -23.57 -18.79 -2.40
C GLY A 129 -22.36 -18.92 -3.33
N THR A 130 -21.98 -17.86 -4.05
CA THR A 130 -20.76 -17.88 -4.87
C THR A 130 -19.52 -17.70 -4.00
N SER A 131 -19.60 -16.88 -2.96
CA SER A 131 -18.47 -16.63 -2.05
C SER A 131 -17.99 -17.92 -1.38
N GLU A 132 -18.92 -18.72 -0.83
CA GLU A 132 -18.63 -20.02 -0.22
C GLU A 132 -18.04 -21.02 -1.22
N ARG A 133 -18.58 -21.06 -2.45
CA ARG A 133 -18.02 -21.90 -3.51
C ARG A 133 -16.60 -21.51 -3.85
N VAL A 134 -16.32 -20.21 -3.94
CA VAL A 134 -14.98 -19.67 -4.21
C VAL A 134 -14.03 -19.98 -3.06
N GLN A 135 -14.47 -19.80 -1.81
CA GLN A 135 -13.69 -20.12 -0.62
C GLN A 135 -13.34 -21.61 -0.54
N GLY A 136 -14.22 -22.48 -1.03
CA GLY A 136 -13.97 -23.93 -1.12
C GLY A 136 -13.07 -24.36 -2.29
N MET A 137 -12.67 -23.46 -3.18
CA MET A 137 -11.77 -23.80 -4.29
C MET A 137 -10.33 -23.92 -3.78
N SER A 138 -9.60 -24.90 -4.31
CA SER A 138 -8.15 -25.01 -4.08
C SER A 138 -7.34 -23.96 -4.83
N CYS A 139 -7.92 -23.39 -5.89
CA CYS A 139 -7.34 -22.26 -6.60
C CYS A 139 -8.40 -21.40 -7.27
N TRP A 140 -8.44 -20.12 -6.88
CA TRP A 140 -9.36 -19.14 -7.45
C TRP A 140 -8.63 -17.98 -8.12
N VAL A 141 -9.08 -17.64 -9.32
CA VAL A 141 -8.61 -16.47 -10.08
C VAL A 141 -9.74 -15.45 -10.20
N CYS A 142 -9.42 -14.19 -9.94
CA CYS A 142 -10.45 -13.17 -9.81
C CYS A 142 -11.07 -12.73 -11.15
N PHE A 143 -12.17 -11.99 -11.06
CA PHE A 143 -12.94 -11.50 -12.20
C PHE A 143 -12.18 -10.55 -13.13
N LEU A 144 -11.06 -9.98 -12.68
CA LEU A 144 -10.18 -9.17 -13.52
C LEU A 144 -9.09 -9.98 -14.23
N CYS A 145 -8.74 -11.16 -13.70
CA CYS A 145 -7.77 -12.08 -14.29
C CYS A 145 -8.42 -13.10 -15.24
N LEU A 146 -9.69 -13.45 -15.01
CA LEU A 146 -10.41 -14.39 -15.86
C LEU A 146 -10.46 -13.93 -17.34
N PRO A 147 -10.43 -14.89 -18.29
CA PRO A 147 -10.55 -14.58 -19.71
C PRO A 147 -11.95 -14.06 -20.04
N PHE A 148 -12.99 -14.62 -19.41
CA PHE A 148 -14.37 -14.20 -19.57
C PHE A 148 -14.61 -12.85 -18.89
N SER A 149 -15.36 -11.98 -19.56
CA SER A 149 -15.66 -10.65 -19.03
C SER A 149 -16.87 -10.60 -18.11
N ARG A 150 -17.68 -11.67 -18.03
CA ARG A 150 -18.95 -11.68 -17.29
C ARG A 150 -18.98 -12.80 -16.25
N SER A 151 -19.49 -12.50 -15.07
CA SER A 151 -19.80 -13.48 -14.03
C SER A 151 -21.06 -13.00 -13.28
N GLY A 152 -22.21 -13.62 -13.55
CA GLY A 152 -23.50 -13.09 -13.09
C GLY A 152 -23.79 -11.71 -13.69
N LEU A 153 -24.11 -10.74 -12.83
CA LEU A 153 -24.28 -9.33 -13.19
C LEU A 153 -22.95 -8.58 -13.26
N LEU A 154 -21.89 -9.11 -12.64
CA LEU A 154 -20.57 -8.50 -12.64
C LEU A 154 -19.92 -8.62 -14.03
N GLN A 155 -19.71 -7.48 -14.67
CA GLN A 155 -19.14 -7.39 -16.01
C GLN A 155 -17.87 -6.52 -15.98
N ARG A 156 -16.72 -7.09 -16.33
CA ARG A 156 -15.44 -6.38 -16.43
C ARG A 156 -15.47 -5.38 -17.57
N ARG A 157 -15.09 -4.13 -17.28
CA ARG A 157 -14.98 -3.09 -18.31
C ARG A 157 -13.89 -3.39 -19.32
N ARG A 158 -14.16 -3.10 -20.59
CA ARG A 158 -13.12 -3.09 -21.64
C ARG A 158 -12.11 -2.00 -21.31
N LYS A 159 -10.82 -2.34 -21.40
CA LYS A 159 -9.71 -1.41 -21.11
C LYS A 159 -9.84 -0.73 -19.73
N TRP A 160 -10.26 -1.49 -18.71
CA TRP A 160 -10.48 -0.96 -17.36
C TRP A 160 -9.25 -0.26 -16.76
N ARG A 161 -8.03 -0.62 -17.16
CA ARG A 161 -6.79 0.04 -16.69
C ARG A 161 -6.69 1.50 -17.18
N ASP A 162 -7.06 1.75 -18.44
CA ASP A 162 -7.13 3.12 -18.98
C ASP A 162 -8.24 3.91 -18.29
N ARG A 163 -9.39 3.27 -18.03
CA ARG A 163 -10.51 3.89 -17.30
C ARG A 163 -10.17 4.18 -15.85
N LEU A 164 -9.43 3.32 -15.16
CA LEU A 164 -8.99 3.53 -13.79
C LEU A 164 -8.06 4.74 -13.70
N LYS A 165 -7.12 4.90 -14.64
CA LYS A 165 -6.31 6.13 -14.74
C LYS A 165 -7.18 7.35 -14.97
N ALA A 166 -8.04 7.34 -15.98
CA ALA A 166 -8.91 8.48 -16.26
C ALA A 166 -9.85 8.82 -15.10
N PHE A 167 -10.31 7.82 -14.35
CA PHE A 167 -11.10 8.00 -13.13
C PHE A 167 -10.27 8.68 -12.04
N HIS A 168 -9.07 8.16 -11.74
CA HIS A 168 -8.21 8.76 -10.72
C HIS A 168 -7.81 10.19 -11.09
N ASP A 169 -7.33 10.43 -12.32
CA ASP A 169 -6.89 11.77 -12.75
C ASP A 169 -8.03 12.80 -12.76
N ARG A 170 -9.29 12.35 -12.91
CA ARG A 170 -10.46 13.24 -12.91
C ARG A 170 -11.02 13.48 -11.51
N GLU A 171 -11.03 12.45 -10.67
CA GLU A 171 -11.75 12.47 -9.39
C GLU A 171 -10.83 12.67 -8.18
N ALA A 172 -9.52 12.38 -8.28
CA ALA A 172 -8.59 12.57 -7.17
C ALA A 172 -8.14 14.02 -7.05
N GLU A 173 -8.17 14.55 -5.84
CA GLU A 173 -7.59 15.86 -5.50
C GLU A 173 -6.04 15.75 -5.32
N SER A 174 -5.37 15.19 -6.32
CA SER A 174 -3.91 14.99 -6.31
C SER A 174 -3.24 15.87 -7.36
N PRO A 175 -2.17 16.62 -7.01
CA PRO A 175 -1.37 17.35 -8.00
C PRO A 175 -0.54 16.40 -8.88
N LEU A 176 -0.40 15.13 -8.49
CA LEU A 176 0.33 14.11 -9.23
C LEU A 176 -0.63 13.27 -10.07
N GLU A 177 -0.38 13.20 -11.38
CA GLU A 177 -1.05 12.25 -12.26
C GLU A 177 -0.67 10.81 -11.90
N MET A 178 -1.66 9.92 -11.95
CA MET A 178 -1.42 8.50 -11.71
C MET A 178 -0.89 7.84 -12.97
N TYR A 179 0.18 7.05 -12.87
CA TYR A 179 0.58 6.21 -14.00
C TYR A 179 -0.47 5.14 -14.31
N LYS A 180 -0.59 4.77 -15.58
CA LYS A 180 -1.48 3.69 -15.96
C LYS A 180 -0.93 2.35 -15.45
N THR A 181 -1.75 1.59 -14.74
CA THR A 181 -1.38 0.24 -14.29
C THR A 181 -1.03 -0.67 -15.47
N VAL A 182 -0.10 -1.60 -15.26
CA VAL A 182 0.46 -2.42 -16.34
C VAL A 182 -0.16 -3.82 -16.30
N PRO A 183 -0.67 -4.36 -17.44
CA PRO A 183 -1.11 -5.74 -17.51
C PRO A 183 0.00 -6.70 -17.15
N VAL A 184 -0.33 -7.77 -16.40
CA VAL A 184 0.64 -8.75 -15.87
C VAL A 184 1.69 -9.18 -16.91
N TRP A 185 1.26 -9.59 -18.12
CA TRP A 185 2.16 -10.07 -19.18
C TRP A 185 3.05 -8.99 -19.82
N LYS A 186 2.84 -7.71 -19.50
CA LYS A 186 3.67 -6.58 -19.95
C LYS A 186 4.57 -6.03 -18.84
N ARG A 187 4.49 -6.58 -17.63
CA ARG A 187 5.28 -6.08 -16.50
C ARG A 187 6.73 -6.52 -16.66
N GLU A 188 7.62 -5.55 -16.67
CA GLU A 188 9.07 -5.78 -16.72
C GLU A 188 9.67 -5.67 -15.32
N PRO A 189 10.84 -6.30 -15.07
CA PRO A 189 11.57 -6.13 -13.82
C PRO A 189 11.95 -4.66 -13.58
N MET A 190 11.76 -4.19 -12.35
CA MET A 190 12.06 -2.81 -11.96
C MET A 190 13.57 -2.53 -11.99
N ARG A 191 13.97 -1.39 -12.56
CA ARG A 191 15.34 -0.85 -12.50
C ARG A 191 15.42 0.26 -11.47
N VAL A 192 16.40 0.18 -10.59
CA VAL A 192 16.48 1.00 -9.38
C VAL A 192 17.82 1.72 -9.32
N LEU A 193 17.78 3.03 -9.10
CA LEU A 193 18.94 3.81 -8.67
C LEU A 193 18.75 4.14 -7.18
N SER A 194 19.69 3.71 -6.35
CA SER A 194 19.67 3.90 -4.90
C SER A 194 20.82 4.83 -4.50
N LEU A 195 20.50 5.94 -3.84
CA LEU A 195 21.47 6.95 -3.42
C LEU A 195 21.59 6.96 -1.89
N PHE A 196 22.81 6.81 -1.38
CA PHE A 196 23.19 6.94 0.04
C PHE A 196 22.63 5.86 0.99
N GLY A 197 21.40 5.40 0.79
CA GLY A 197 20.80 4.26 1.48
C GLY A 197 20.60 3.10 0.51
N ASP A 198 20.98 1.89 0.92
CA ASP A 198 20.78 0.66 0.14
C ASP A 198 19.44 0.01 0.51
N ILE A 199 18.52 -0.07 -0.46
CA ILE A 199 17.19 -0.71 -0.34
C ILE A 199 17.11 -2.08 -1.00
N LYS A 200 18.25 -2.67 -1.41
CA LYS A 200 18.28 -3.97 -2.09
C LYS A 200 17.55 -5.03 -1.26
N LYS A 201 17.83 -5.11 0.05
CA LYS A 201 17.23 -6.12 0.93
C LYS A 201 15.71 -5.99 1.00
N GLU A 202 15.20 -4.78 1.16
CA GLU A 202 13.79 -4.48 1.29
C GLU A 202 13.05 -4.81 -0.01
N LEU A 203 13.55 -4.33 -1.16
CA LEU A 203 12.96 -4.61 -2.47
C LEU A 203 13.04 -6.10 -2.85
N THR A 204 14.15 -6.76 -2.51
CA THR A 204 14.27 -8.21 -2.66
C THR A 204 13.19 -8.91 -1.84
N SER A 205 13.02 -8.58 -0.55
CA SER A 205 12.00 -9.19 0.32
C SER A 205 10.56 -8.95 -0.12
N LEU A 206 10.31 -7.88 -0.88
CA LEU A 206 9.01 -7.57 -1.48
C LEU A 206 8.80 -8.25 -2.84
N GLY A 207 9.78 -9.00 -3.34
CA GLY A 207 9.71 -9.69 -4.62
C GLY A 207 9.91 -8.78 -5.85
N PHE A 208 10.50 -7.59 -5.71
CA PHE A 208 10.81 -6.75 -6.87
C PHE A 208 12.18 -7.05 -7.51
N LEU A 209 13.08 -7.66 -6.75
CA LEU A 209 14.42 -8.06 -7.21
C LEU A 209 14.57 -9.58 -7.06
N GLU A 210 15.21 -10.22 -8.03
CA GLU A 210 15.50 -11.67 -7.98
C GLU A 210 16.49 -12.02 -6.87
N ASN A 211 16.29 -13.17 -6.22
CA ASN A 211 17.24 -13.72 -5.26
C ASN A 211 18.47 -14.29 -6.01
N GLY A 212 19.67 -13.79 -5.73
CA GLY A 212 20.94 -14.28 -6.31
C GLY A 212 21.57 -13.35 -7.37
N SER A 213 22.52 -13.88 -8.14
CA SER A 213 23.30 -13.14 -9.16
C SER A 213 22.48 -12.58 -10.33
N GLY A 214 21.20 -12.96 -10.48
CA GLY A 214 20.27 -12.37 -11.47
C GLY A 214 19.80 -10.95 -11.13
N SER A 215 20.09 -10.46 -9.91
CA SER A 215 19.88 -9.07 -9.50
C SER A 215 21.02 -8.13 -9.91
N ASP A 216 22.17 -8.67 -10.31
CA ASP A 216 23.35 -7.90 -10.68
C ASP A 216 23.07 -7.15 -11.99
N GLY A 217 22.80 -5.85 -11.86
CA GLY A 217 22.56 -4.95 -12.98
C GLY A 217 21.21 -4.22 -12.97
N LYS A 218 20.23 -4.64 -12.15
CA LYS A 218 18.93 -3.95 -12.07
C LYS A 218 18.86 -2.90 -10.96
N LEU A 219 19.63 -3.07 -9.89
CA LEU A 219 19.79 -2.05 -8.85
C LEU A 219 21.22 -1.52 -8.87
N LYS A 220 21.37 -0.21 -8.97
CA LYS A 220 22.65 0.49 -8.83
C LYS A 220 22.63 1.31 -7.54
N HIS A 221 23.52 0.99 -6.61
CA HIS A 221 23.69 1.73 -5.36
C HIS A 221 24.90 2.66 -5.44
N LEU A 222 24.77 3.88 -4.92
CA LEU A 222 25.82 4.90 -4.90
C LEU A 222 25.89 5.57 -3.53
N ASP A 223 27.04 5.45 -2.85
CA ASP A 223 27.29 6.10 -1.56
C ASP A 223 27.71 7.57 -1.71
N ASP A 224 28.41 7.92 -2.79
CA ASP A 224 28.82 9.29 -3.10
C ASP A 224 28.48 9.63 -4.55
N VAL A 225 27.74 10.74 -4.72
CA VAL A 225 27.31 11.23 -6.03
C VAL A 225 27.95 12.56 -6.41
N THR A 226 28.91 13.07 -5.63
CA THR A 226 29.53 14.39 -5.82
C THR A 226 29.99 14.61 -7.26
N ASN A 227 30.70 13.62 -7.81
CA ASN A 227 31.31 13.70 -9.15
C ASN A 227 30.42 13.12 -10.26
N ILE A 228 29.22 12.64 -9.94
CA ILE A 228 28.30 12.07 -10.93
C ILE A 228 27.69 13.19 -11.76
N VAL A 229 27.74 13.03 -13.07
CA VAL A 229 27.16 13.94 -14.06
C VAL A 229 26.00 13.27 -14.80
N ARG A 230 25.22 14.06 -15.54
CA ARG A 230 24.05 13.56 -16.28
C ARG A 230 24.38 12.40 -17.21
N ARG A 231 25.52 12.47 -17.91
CA ARG A 231 25.96 11.43 -18.85
C ARG A 231 26.11 10.07 -18.17
N ASP A 232 26.62 10.03 -16.95
CA ASP A 232 26.82 8.78 -16.22
C ASP A 232 25.47 8.10 -15.93
N VAL A 233 24.49 8.89 -15.48
CA VAL A 233 23.13 8.40 -15.18
C VAL A 233 22.43 7.92 -16.45
N GLU A 234 22.59 8.64 -17.56
CA GLU A 234 22.05 8.24 -18.87
C GLU A 234 22.70 6.95 -19.40
N GLU A 235 24.00 6.74 -19.15
CA GLU A 235 24.75 5.55 -19.56
C GLU A 235 24.38 4.31 -18.76
N TRP A 236 24.11 4.44 -17.46
CA TRP A 236 23.64 3.31 -16.64
C TRP A 236 22.25 2.81 -17.02
N GLY A 237 21.53 3.56 -17.85
CA GLY A 237 20.26 3.18 -18.43
C GLY A 237 19.07 3.82 -17.74
N PRO A 238 17.86 3.61 -18.29
CA PRO A 238 16.66 4.18 -17.70
C PRO A 238 16.40 3.53 -16.36
N PHE A 239 16.03 4.34 -15.38
CA PHE A 239 15.56 3.86 -14.08
C PHE A 239 14.04 3.94 -14.03
N ASP A 240 13.44 3.07 -13.23
CA ASP A 240 12.00 3.04 -12.94
C ASP A 240 11.71 3.53 -11.52
N LEU A 241 12.69 3.38 -10.62
CA LEU A 241 12.65 3.88 -9.24
C LEU A 241 13.96 4.59 -8.89
N LEU A 242 13.86 5.83 -8.42
CA LEU A 242 14.97 6.52 -7.73
C LEU A 242 14.71 6.57 -6.23
N TYR A 243 15.55 5.92 -5.44
CA TYR A 243 15.52 5.98 -3.99
C TYR A 243 16.69 6.80 -3.47
N GLY A 244 16.46 7.56 -2.41
CA GLY A 244 17.55 8.11 -1.62
C GLY A 244 17.13 8.40 -0.19
N SER A 245 18.11 8.44 0.70
CA SER A 245 17.86 8.79 2.10
C SER A 245 18.95 9.69 2.65
N THR A 246 18.62 10.44 3.71
CA THR A 246 19.67 10.95 4.61
C THR A 246 20.35 9.79 5.33
N HIS A 247 21.48 10.03 6.00
CA HIS A 247 22.13 8.99 6.79
C HIS A 247 21.28 8.62 8.03
N PRO A 248 21.44 7.42 8.62
CA PRO A 248 20.68 7.06 9.82
C PRO A 248 21.06 7.96 11.01
N LEU A 249 20.09 8.20 11.92
CA LEU A 249 20.33 8.95 13.15
C LEU A 249 21.49 8.38 13.96
N GLY A 250 22.31 9.26 14.54
CA GLY A 250 23.44 8.88 15.39
C GLY A 250 24.71 8.47 14.64
N HIS A 251 24.70 8.41 13.30
CA HIS A 251 25.92 8.27 12.51
C HIS A 251 26.57 9.64 12.25
N THR A 252 27.87 9.75 12.50
CA THR A 252 28.64 10.95 12.11
C THR A 252 28.90 10.94 10.61
N CYS A 253 28.54 12.03 9.92
CA CYS A 253 28.84 12.23 8.50
C CYS A 253 29.45 13.61 8.27
N ASP A 254 30.48 13.69 7.43
CA ASP A 254 31.14 14.96 7.06
C ASP A 254 30.27 15.86 6.15
N ARG A 255 29.09 15.38 5.73
CA ARG A 255 28.17 16.10 4.84
C ARG A 255 26.95 16.59 5.62
N SER A 256 26.55 17.83 5.39
CA SER A 256 25.33 18.39 5.97
C SER A 256 24.07 17.65 5.50
N PRO A 257 23.01 17.54 6.31
CA PRO A 257 21.76 16.89 5.90
C PRO A 257 21.17 17.43 4.60
N GLY A 258 21.18 18.75 4.40
CA GLY A 258 20.71 19.39 3.16
C GLY A 258 21.47 18.96 1.90
N TRP A 259 22.74 18.56 2.01
CA TRP A 259 23.52 18.06 0.85
C TRP A 259 22.82 16.86 0.20
N TYR A 260 22.32 15.90 1.00
CA TYR A 260 21.63 14.71 0.51
C TYR A 260 20.40 15.07 -0.31
N MET A 261 19.59 16.03 0.17
CA MET A 261 18.41 16.50 -0.54
C MET A 261 18.77 17.17 -1.88
N PHE A 262 19.78 18.06 -1.90
CA PHE A 262 20.19 18.72 -3.15
C PHE A 262 20.74 17.74 -4.17
N GLN A 263 21.54 16.78 -3.71
CA GLN A 263 22.11 15.76 -4.58
C GLN A 263 21.05 14.79 -5.10
N PHE A 264 20.11 14.37 -4.25
CA PHE A 264 18.98 13.55 -4.66
C PHE A 264 18.15 14.28 -5.73
N HIS A 265 17.79 15.54 -5.50
CA HIS A 265 17.05 16.34 -6.48
C HIS A 265 17.82 16.47 -7.80
N ARG A 266 19.15 16.69 -7.75
CA ARG A 266 19.99 16.74 -8.96
C ARG A 266 19.92 15.45 -9.78
N LEU A 267 20.10 14.30 -9.14
CA LEU A 267 20.06 13.00 -9.83
C LEU A 267 18.63 12.60 -10.23
N LEU A 268 17.60 13.06 -9.52
CA LEU A 268 16.20 12.93 -9.93
C LEU A 268 15.97 13.59 -11.30
N GLN A 269 16.53 14.78 -11.53
CA GLN A 269 16.44 15.41 -12.85
C GLN A 269 17.25 14.70 -13.94
N TYR A 270 18.24 13.88 -13.58
CA TYR A 270 19.02 13.11 -14.56
C TYR A 270 18.34 11.79 -14.91
N ALA A 271 17.70 11.14 -13.93
CA ALA A 271 17.03 9.85 -14.09
C ALA A 271 15.61 9.96 -14.67
N ARG A 272 14.97 11.13 -14.57
CA ARG A 272 13.61 11.36 -15.11
C ARG A 272 13.53 10.99 -16.60
N PRO A 273 12.54 10.17 -17.01
CA PRO A 273 12.31 9.86 -18.41
C PRO A 273 12.07 11.12 -19.25
N ARG A 274 12.36 11.03 -20.56
CA ARG A 274 12.12 12.12 -21.51
C ARG A 274 10.64 12.52 -21.54
N LEU A 275 10.36 13.81 -21.76
CA LEU A 275 9.00 14.32 -21.92
C LEU A 275 8.22 13.49 -22.96
N GLY A 276 7.00 13.11 -22.61
CA GLY A 276 6.13 12.27 -23.44
C GLY A 276 6.30 10.76 -23.26
N SER A 277 7.31 10.31 -22.50
CA SER A 277 7.42 8.91 -22.12
C SER A 277 6.22 8.47 -21.28
N GLN A 278 5.62 7.33 -21.64
CA GLN A 278 4.54 6.70 -20.88
C GLN A 278 5.07 5.67 -19.87
N GLN A 279 6.39 5.58 -19.72
CA GLN A 279 7.04 4.68 -18.79
C GLN A 279 6.79 5.14 -17.34
N PRO A 280 6.24 4.28 -16.46
CA PRO A 280 6.12 4.60 -15.05
C PRO A 280 7.48 4.88 -14.43
N PHE A 281 7.63 6.04 -13.80
CA PHE A 281 8.84 6.44 -13.09
C PHE A 281 8.50 6.96 -11.69
N PHE A 282 9.05 6.28 -10.70
CA PHE A 282 8.81 6.56 -9.29
C PHE A 282 10.06 7.07 -8.60
N TRP A 283 9.88 7.82 -7.54
CA TRP A 283 10.96 8.28 -6.70
C TRP A 283 10.53 8.40 -5.24
N MET A 284 11.49 8.26 -4.34
CA MET A 284 11.28 8.39 -2.91
C MET A 284 12.55 8.95 -2.26
N PHE A 285 12.40 10.06 -1.54
CA PHE A 285 13.42 10.60 -0.66
C PHE A 285 12.98 10.43 0.79
N VAL A 286 13.86 9.86 1.62
CA VAL A 286 13.59 9.57 3.04
C VAL A 286 14.53 10.37 3.91
N ASP A 287 13.98 11.23 4.75
CA ASP A 287 14.72 11.89 5.82
C ASP A 287 14.54 11.16 7.16
N ASN A 288 15.66 10.78 7.77
CA ASN A 288 15.75 10.21 9.11
C ASN A 288 15.67 11.29 10.19
N LEU A 289 14.78 12.26 10.05
CA LEU A 289 14.62 13.40 10.98
C LEU A 289 15.88 14.27 11.13
N LEU A 290 16.68 14.36 10.06
CA LEU A 290 17.93 15.14 10.06
C LEU A 290 17.76 16.52 9.43
N LEU A 291 16.72 16.72 8.62
CA LEU A 291 16.45 18.02 8.00
C LEU A 291 15.83 18.97 9.03
N THR A 292 16.40 20.16 9.16
CA THR A 292 15.84 21.26 9.96
C THR A 292 14.51 21.74 9.37
N GLN A 293 13.77 22.57 10.10
CA GLN A 293 12.53 23.16 9.57
C GLN A 293 12.78 23.98 8.28
N ASP A 294 13.90 24.69 8.20
CA ASP A 294 14.28 25.45 7.00
C ASP A 294 14.65 24.52 5.84
N ASP A 295 15.36 23.41 6.13
CA ASP A 295 15.65 22.39 5.13
C ASP A 295 14.38 21.71 4.62
N GLN A 296 13.42 21.43 5.51
CA GLN A 296 12.13 20.82 5.15
C GLN A 296 11.30 21.77 4.27
N ALA A 297 11.21 23.05 4.64
CA ALA A 297 10.54 24.06 3.81
C ALA A 297 11.21 24.19 2.43
N THR A 298 12.53 24.05 2.37
CA THR A 298 13.29 24.01 1.11
C THR A 298 12.98 22.74 0.33
N ALA A 299 13.02 21.57 0.97
CA ALA A 299 12.72 20.27 0.35
C ALA A 299 11.30 20.25 -0.24
N THR A 300 10.30 20.75 0.49
CA THR A 300 8.91 20.89 0.00
C THR A 300 8.84 21.71 -1.28
N ARG A 301 9.61 22.79 -1.40
CA ARG A 301 9.67 23.62 -2.62
C ARG A 301 10.35 22.90 -3.78
N PHE A 302 11.43 22.17 -3.52
CA PHE A 302 12.18 21.43 -4.55
C PHE A 302 11.44 20.18 -5.05
N PHE A 303 10.70 19.51 -4.15
CA PHE A 303 9.93 18.31 -4.47
C PHE A 303 8.47 18.61 -4.85
N GLU A 304 8.04 19.87 -4.71
CA GLU A 304 6.69 20.36 -5.00
C GLU A 304 5.60 19.58 -4.22
N MET A 305 5.94 19.14 -3.01
CA MET A 305 5.02 18.40 -2.15
C MET A 305 5.43 18.44 -0.68
N GLU A 306 4.44 18.37 0.20
CA GLU A 306 4.66 18.24 1.64
C GLU A 306 5.22 16.86 2.03
N PRO A 307 6.06 16.77 3.08
CA PRO A 307 6.52 15.50 3.62
C PRO A 307 5.38 14.69 4.22
N VAL A 308 5.54 13.38 4.15
CA VAL A 308 4.74 12.40 4.88
C VAL A 308 5.58 11.82 6.00
N THR A 309 5.16 12.02 7.24
CA THR A 309 5.77 11.36 8.39
C THR A 309 5.23 9.94 8.55
N LEU A 310 6.13 8.96 8.66
CA LEU A 310 5.84 7.56 8.99
C LEU A 310 6.44 7.22 10.36
N GLN A 311 5.71 6.47 11.19
CA GLN A 311 6.12 6.14 12.56
C GLN A 311 6.20 4.61 12.77
N ASP A 312 7.16 4.14 13.57
CA ASP A 312 7.23 2.76 14.10
C ASP A 312 6.75 2.81 15.55
N VAL A 313 5.46 2.57 15.76
CA VAL A 313 4.86 2.50 17.10
C VAL A 313 4.68 1.04 17.49
N ARG A 314 5.22 0.64 18.65
CA ARG A 314 4.99 -0.70 19.22
C ARG A 314 4.30 -0.58 20.56
N GLY A 315 3.06 -1.04 20.61
CA GLY A 315 2.18 -0.80 21.74
C GLY A 315 1.85 0.70 21.86
N ARG A 316 2.47 1.39 22.84
CA ARG A 316 2.31 2.84 23.04
C ARG A 316 3.63 3.60 22.95
N VAL A 317 4.70 2.95 22.50
CA VAL A 317 6.04 3.52 22.46
C VAL A 317 6.42 3.78 21.02
N LEU A 318 6.74 5.05 20.73
CA LEU A 318 7.35 5.45 19.47
C LEU A 318 8.82 5.00 19.45
N HIS A 319 9.15 4.10 18.53
CA HIS A 319 10.50 3.54 18.39
C HIS A 319 11.34 4.26 17.35
N ASN A 320 10.71 4.72 16.27
CA ASN A 320 11.39 5.40 15.17
C ASN A 320 10.37 6.22 14.36
N ALA A 321 10.84 7.23 13.64
CA ALA A 321 10.04 7.94 12.66
C ALA A 321 10.92 8.43 11.50
N VAL A 322 10.31 8.59 10.32
CA VAL A 322 10.96 9.13 9.13
C VAL A 322 10.02 10.09 8.41
N ARG A 323 10.57 11.08 7.71
CA ARG A 323 9.83 11.95 6.80
C ARG A 323 10.10 11.53 5.37
N VAL A 324 9.06 11.48 4.54
CA VAL A 324 9.14 10.92 3.17
C VAL A 324 8.54 11.89 2.16
N TRP A 325 9.25 12.10 1.06
CA TRP A 325 8.72 12.73 -0.16
C TRP A 325 8.73 11.68 -1.27
N SER A 326 7.60 11.48 -1.94
CA SER A 326 7.49 10.41 -2.94
C SER A 326 6.29 10.59 -3.85
N ASN A 327 6.43 10.20 -5.12
CA ASN A 327 5.30 10.09 -6.05
C ASN A 327 4.67 8.68 -6.08
N ILE A 328 5.04 7.78 -5.16
CA ILE A 328 4.42 6.46 -5.07
C ILE A 328 2.98 6.63 -4.54
N PRO A 329 1.98 5.98 -5.15
CA PRO A 329 0.59 6.08 -4.70
C PRO A 329 0.40 5.68 -3.24
N ALA A 330 -0.54 6.32 -2.56
CA ALA A 330 -0.94 6.02 -1.17
C ALA A 330 0.18 6.09 -0.11
N VAL A 331 1.28 6.80 -0.37
CA VAL A 331 2.23 7.14 0.71
C VAL A 331 1.57 8.13 1.68
N LYS A 332 0.85 9.14 1.17
CA LYS A 332 0.18 10.17 1.98
C LYS A 332 -0.86 9.63 2.96
N SER A 333 -1.54 8.52 2.64
CA SER A 333 -2.54 7.91 3.53
C SER A 333 -1.91 7.25 4.77
N LYS A 334 -0.58 7.13 4.83
CA LYS A 334 0.17 6.63 5.99
C LYS A 334 0.72 7.76 6.87
N HIS A 335 0.30 9.00 6.63
CA HIS A 335 0.79 10.14 7.39
C HIS A 335 0.32 10.11 8.83
N GLU A 336 1.26 10.16 9.77
CA GLU A 336 0.99 10.35 11.19
C GLU A 336 1.75 11.57 11.70
N ALA A 337 1.03 12.56 12.25
CA ALA A 337 1.64 13.75 12.82
C ALA A 337 2.59 13.36 13.96
N LEU A 338 3.81 13.88 13.92
CA LEU A 338 4.82 13.65 14.96
C LEU A 338 4.84 14.85 15.90
N ASP A 339 4.67 14.59 17.19
CA ASP A 339 4.76 15.65 18.19
C ASP A 339 6.22 16.11 18.39
N PRO A 340 6.48 17.42 18.59
CA PRO A 340 7.84 17.92 18.83
C PRO A 340 8.55 17.28 20.04
N GLU A 341 7.83 16.92 21.10
CA GLU A 341 8.40 16.26 22.28
C GLU A 341 8.81 14.82 21.95
N GLU A 342 8.01 14.13 21.14
CA GLU A 342 8.31 12.77 20.64
C GLU A 342 9.53 12.76 19.72
N GLU A 343 9.62 13.74 18.80
CA GLU A 343 10.78 13.91 17.92
C GLU A 343 12.06 14.14 18.74
N LEU A 344 12.00 15.04 19.74
CA LEU A 344 13.15 15.31 20.61
C LEU A 344 13.56 14.06 21.40
N SER A 345 12.60 13.28 21.87
CA SER A 345 12.85 11.99 22.53
C SER A 345 13.59 11.03 21.60
N LEU A 346 13.13 10.86 20.35
CA LEU A 346 13.80 10.01 19.36
C LEU A 346 15.24 10.46 19.07
N LEU A 347 15.46 11.76 18.87
CA LEU A 347 16.79 12.33 18.62
C LEU A 347 17.74 12.10 19.81
N SER A 348 17.24 12.26 21.04
CA SER A 348 18.02 12.01 22.26
C SER A 348 18.40 10.53 22.41
N GLN A 349 17.46 9.62 22.13
CA GLN A 349 17.69 8.18 22.20
C GLN A 349 18.68 7.70 21.13
N ALA A 350 18.62 8.23 19.91
CA ALA A 350 19.52 7.86 18.83
C ALA A 350 20.97 8.26 19.14
N THR A 351 21.17 9.43 19.75
CA THR A 351 22.48 9.89 20.24
C THR A 351 23.07 8.92 21.28
N GLN A 352 22.22 8.33 22.13
CA GLN A 352 22.65 7.34 23.12
C GLN A 352 22.87 5.94 22.52
N LYS A 353 22.04 5.53 21.55
CA LYS A 353 22.03 4.21 20.91
C LYS A 353 23.05 4.04 19.77
N ALA A 354 23.73 5.09 19.32
CA ALA A 354 24.79 5.02 18.31
C ALA A 354 25.93 3.99 18.61
N LYS A 355 25.95 3.40 19.82
CA LYS A 355 26.85 2.31 20.24
C LYS A 355 26.33 0.88 20.00
N LEU A 356 25.07 0.67 19.61
CA LEU A 356 24.50 -0.65 19.25
C LEU A 356 23.87 -0.60 17.86
N ALA A 357 24.10 -1.66 17.07
CA ALA A 357 23.79 -1.72 15.64
C ALA A 357 22.33 -1.34 15.27
N THR A 358 22.27 -0.22 14.56
CA THR A 358 21.33 0.41 13.63
C THR A 358 20.11 -0.39 13.16
N GLN A 359 18.91 0.01 13.59
CA GLN A 359 17.70 -0.21 12.80
C GLN A 359 17.83 0.58 11.49
N ARG A 360 17.72 -0.10 10.35
CA ARG A 360 17.82 0.55 9.03
C ARG A 360 16.53 1.31 8.74
N PRO A 361 16.60 2.61 8.39
CA PRO A 361 15.43 3.39 7.98
C PRO A 361 14.56 2.75 6.90
N ALA A 362 15.18 1.95 6.03
CA ALA A 362 14.51 1.26 4.94
C ALA A 362 13.35 0.35 5.39
N THR A 363 13.34 -0.13 6.64
CA THR A 363 12.25 -1.00 7.13
C THR A 363 10.91 -0.27 7.25
N LEU A 364 10.91 1.02 7.63
CA LEU A 364 9.69 1.83 7.78
C LEU A 364 9.03 2.13 6.44
N VAL A 365 9.83 2.31 5.39
CA VAL A 365 9.34 2.61 4.04
C VAL A 365 9.06 1.36 3.21
N LYS A 366 9.42 0.16 3.71
CA LYS A 366 9.27 -1.10 2.97
C LYS A 366 7.88 -1.25 2.36
N ASN A 367 6.82 -1.17 3.17
CA ASN A 367 5.46 -1.39 2.69
C ASN A 367 4.91 -0.22 1.86
N CYS A 368 5.64 0.89 1.75
CA CYS A 368 5.31 1.96 0.81
C CYS A 368 5.59 1.59 -0.64
N PHE A 369 6.42 0.56 -0.90
CA PHE A 369 6.69 0.09 -2.27
C PHE A 369 5.66 -0.91 -2.80
N LEU A 370 4.74 -1.43 -1.97
CA LEU A 370 3.75 -2.44 -2.39
C LEU A 370 2.87 -2.02 -3.59
N PRO A 371 2.42 -0.74 -3.72
CA PRO A 371 1.69 -0.28 -4.91
C PRO A 371 2.44 -0.49 -6.23
N LEU A 372 3.77 -0.59 -6.19
CA LEU A 372 4.59 -0.84 -7.37
C LEU A 372 4.34 -2.22 -8.00
N ARG A 373 3.70 -3.16 -7.28
CA ARG A 373 3.24 -4.45 -7.81
C ARG A 373 2.22 -4.30 -8.95
N GLU A 374 1.56 -3.15 -9.09
CA GLU A 374 0.67 -2.87 -10.22
C GLU A 374 1.40 -2.57 -11.54
N TYR A 375 2.69 -2.26 -11.47
CA TYR A 375 3.48 -1.72 -12.58
C TYR A 375 4.62 -2.65 -13.01
N PHE A 376 5.27 -3.32 -12.06
CA PHE A 376 6.50 -4.09 -12.32
C PHE A 376 6.32 -5.58 -12.04
N LYS A 377 7.23 -6.38 -12.61
CA LYS A 377 7.25 -7.83 -12.45
C LYS A 377 7.47 -8.20 -10.98
N TYR A 378 6.71 -9.19 -10.52
CA TYR A 378 6.86 -9.77 -9.19
C TYR A 378 7.60 -11.11 -9.29
N PHE A 379 8.59 -11.31 -8.44
CA PHE A 379 9.33 -12.55 -8.29
C PHE A 379 8.84 -13.23 -7.03
N SER A 380 8.12 -14.35 -7.19
CA SER A 380 7.63 -15.13 -6.07
C SER A 380 8.79 -15.54 -5.16
N GLN A 381 8.69 -15.17 -3.88
CA GLN A 381 9.62 -15.60 -2.84
C GLN A 381 9.37 -17.05 -2.43
N ASN A 382 8.18 -17.57 -2.71
CA ASN A 382 7.76 -18.94 -2.40
C ASN A 382 7.66 -19.73 -3.70
N SER A 383 8.74 -20.44 -4.05
CA SER A 383 8.64 -21.60 -4.93
C SER A 383 8.05 -22.76 -4.13
N VAL A 384 6.75 -22.70 -3.78
CA VAL A 384 6.03 -23.94 -3.50
C VAL A 384 5.79 -24.57 -4.87
N PRO A 385 6.17 -25.83 -5.11
CA PRO A 385 5.86 -26.49 -6.37
C PRO A 385 4.34 -26.59 -6.44
N LEU A 386 3.72 -25.81 -7.34
CA LEU A 386 2.44 -26.17 -7.93
C LEU A 386 2.69 -27.48 -8.68
N TYR A 387 2.56 -28.63 -8.00
CA TYR A 387 2.23 -29.97 -8.53
C TYR A 387 2.47 -31.01 -7.42
N LYS A 388 1.38 -31.55 -6.87
CA LYS A 388 1.20 -32.99 -6.64
C LYS A 388 -0.23 -33.36 -7.01
#